data_AF-A0A5E4HF10-F1
#
_entry.id   AF-A0A5E4HF10-F1
#
_cell.length_a   1.000
_cell.length_b   1.000
_cell.length_c   1.000
_cell.angle_alpha   90.00
_cell.angle_beta   90.00
_cell.angle_gamma   90.00
#
_symmetry.space_group_name_H-M   'P 1'
#
loop_
_entity.id
_entity.type
_entity.pdbx_description
1 polymer ?
#
loop_
_entity_poly.entity_id
_entity_poly.type
_entity_poly.pdbx_seq_one_letter_code
_entity_poly.pdbx_strand_id
1 'polypeptide(L)'
;MYGLPGSGKSTLAAKMCRENGHLVRVNKDLLREMLLCNHWVPKKEKTIGRTALELVRYLLKEGHDVIVDETSLNPIHEQNYRRIADEYKASYELIKMDTPVSVCVHRDAERIKRGERGVGRDVILNMAFQYNIFRSPNTCVVFDMDGTLADCSPRRHFVRNLNGDPNWKKDWKSFFDHIMDDTPRPTVVAELMKAREEGHDVIIVSARPEDRRKVTEDWLMKHSIPHDRIIMRRSGDSRDDTIVKQEIIDTYMDKSKIVRWFDDRPSVIRQVRTNGIQVIDVGQGEEF
;
A
#
# COMPACT_ATOMS: atom_id res chain seq x y z
N MET A 1 1.53 -4.34 18.79
CA MET A 1 0.07 -4.21 18.58
C MET A 1 -0.26 -4.24 17.10
N TYR A 2 -1.39 -4.83 16.71
CA TYR A 2 -1.89 -4.93 15.34
C TYR A 2 -3.25 -4.25 15.23
N GLY A 3 -3.44 -3.34 14.28
CA GLY A 3 -4.74 -2.71 14.05
C GLY A 3 -4.64 -1.35 13.35
N LEU A 4 -5.75 -0.88 12.78
CA LEU A 4 -5.82 0.37 12.01
C LEU A 4 -5.60 1.64 12.85
N PRO A 5 -5.18 2.76 12.25
CA PRO A 5 -5.30 4.07 12.90
C PRO A 5 -6.74 4.28 13.41
N GLY A 6 -6.89 4.84 14.61
CA GLY A 6 -8.21 4.96 15.27
C GLY A 6 -8.70 3.71 16.03
N SER A 7 -8.03 2.56 15.94
CA SER A 7 -8.45 1.33 16.63
C SER A 7 -8.24 1.31 18.15
N GLY A 8 -7.58 2.33 18.72
CA GLY A 8 -7.36 2.44 20.17
C GLY A 8 -6.04 1.87 20.70
N LYS A 9 -5.13 1.43 19.82
CA LYS A 9 -3.79 0.92 20.18
C LYS A 9 -3.07 1.79 21.22
N SER A 10 -2.87 3.07 20.93
CA SER A 10 -2.14 3.98 21.82
C SER A 10 -2.83 4.19 23.17
N THR A 11 -4.16 4.15 23.21
CA THR A 11 -4.93 4.23 24.46
C THR A 11 -4.69 2.99 25.32
N LEU A 12 -4.74 1.80 24.72
CA LEU A 12 -4.45 0.54 25.40
C LEU A 12 -2.99 0.49 25.86
N ALA A 13 -2.04 0.90 25.02
CA ALA A 13 -0.61 0.90 25.34
C ALA A 13 -0.32 1.81 26.55
N ALA A 14 -0.87 3.02 26.54
CA ALA A 14 -0.71 3.96 27.64
C ALA A 14 -1.38 3.46 28.93
N LYS A 15 -2.51 2.75 28.85
CA LYS A 15 -3.13 2.12 30.01
C LYS A 15 -2.21 1.05 30.59
N MET A 16 -1.71 0.13 29.77
CA MET A 16 -0.83 -0.95 30.21
C MET A 16 0.46 -0.42 30.85
N CYS A 17 1.10 0.61 30.28
CA CYS A 17 2.29 1.23 30.88
C CYS A 17 2.00 1.92 32.23
N ARG A 18 0.81 2.48 32.43
CA ARG A 18 0.43 3.08 33.72
C ARG A 18 0.15 2.02 34.79
N GLU A 19 -0.33 0.86 34.38
CA GLU A 19 -0.66 -0.26 35.28
C GLU A 19 0.55 -1.15 35.58
N ASN A 20 1.54 -1.20 34.68
CA ASN A 20 2.79 -1.94 34.85
C ASN A 20 4.01 -1.02 34.69
N GLY A 21 4.67 -0.68 35.81
CA GLY A 21 5.85 0.19 35.83
C GLY A 21 7.11 -0.38 35.15
N HIS A 22 7.15 -1.68 34.86
CA HIS A 22 8.24 -2.30 34.10
C HIS A 22 8.03 -2.22 32.58
N LEU A 23 6.80 -1.94 32.14
CA LEU A 23 6.42 -1.92 30.73
C LEU A 23 6.67 -0.56 30.10
N VAL A 24 7.52 -0.52 29.07
CA VAL A 24 7.87 0.69 28.33
C VAL A 24 7.29 0.67 26.91
N ARG A 25 6.89 1.84 26.42
CA ARG A 25 6.24 2.00 25.10
C ARG A 25 7.23 2.51 24.05
N VAL A 26 7.26 1.83 22.90
CA VAL A 26 7.95 2.28 21.67
C VAL A 26 6.91 2.55 20.58
N ASN A 27 7.01 3.71 19.92
CA ASN A 27 6.07 4.15 18.89
C ASN A 27 6.78 5.01 17.82
N LYS A 28 6.68 4.60 16.56
CA LYS A 28 7.31 5.33 15.43
C LYS A 28 6.76 6.72 15.18
N ASP A 29 5.49 6.99 15.50
CA ASP A 29 4.93 8.34 15.31
C ASP A 29 5.54 9.35 16.28
N LEU A 30 5.79 8.95 17.53
CA LEU A 30 6.52 9.74 18.51
C LEU A 30 8.01 9.85 18.15
N LEU A 31 8.61 8.80 17.57
CA LEU A 31 9.98 8.90 17.05
C LEU A 31 10.07 9.88 15.86
N ARG A 32 9.07 9.92 14.98
CA ARG A 32 9.01 10.91 13.89
C ARG A 32 8.86 12.32 14.43
N GLU A 33 8.02 12.50 15.45
CA GLU A 33 7.88 13.79 16.12
C GLU A 33 9.22 14.26 16.69
N MET A 34 9.88 13.40 17.46
CA MET A 34 11.16 13.70 18.10
C MET A 34 12.29 13.94 17.10
N LEU A 35 12.42 13.11 16.06
CA LEU A 35 13.58 13.12 15.17
C LEU A 35 13.41 14.01 13.95
N LEU A 36 12.17 14.26 13.52
CA LEU A 36 11.87 14.99 12.29
C LEU A 36 10.99 16.22 12.53
N CYS A 37 10.73 16.61 13.79
CA CYS A 37 9.88 17.74 14.15
C CYS A 37 8.50 17.68 13.47
N ASN A 38 7.89 16.48 13.44
CA ASN A 38 6.63 16.19 12.72
C ASN A 38 6.66 16.45 11.20
N HIS A 39 7.83 16.67 10.60
CA HIS A 39 7.98 16.77 9.16
C HIS A 39 8.17 15.38 8.55
N TRP A 40 7.17 14.91 7.80
CA TRP A 40 7.25 13.60 7.16
C TRP A 40 8.19 13.65 5.95
N VAL A 41 9.26 12.85 6.00
CA VAL A 41 10.26 12.73 4.92
C VAL A 41 10.42 11.25 4.54
N PRO A 42 9.96 10.81 3.36
CA PRO A 42 9.93 9.38 3.01
C PRO A 42 11.32 8.72 3.08
N LYS A 43 12.38 9.44 2.66
CA LYS A 43 13.77 8.95 2.72
C LYS A 43 14.25 8.65 4.15
N LYS A 44 13.61 9.20 5.18
CA LYS A 44 13.97 9.02 6.60
C LYS A 44 13.22 7.86 7.28
N GLU A 45 12.21 7.26 6.63
CA GLU A 45 11.45 6.16 7.23
C GLU A 45 12.31 4.92 7.54
N LYS A 46 13.33 4.67 6.71
CA LYS A 46 14.31 3.60 7.01
C LYS A 46 15.06 3.87 8.31
N THR A 47 15.41 5.13 8.58
CA THR A 47 16.05 5.54 9.84
C THR A 47 15.09 5.38 11.01
N ILE A 48 13.85 5.88 10.89
CA ILE A 48 12.82 5.73 11.94
C ILE A 48 12.60 4.25 12.29
N GLY A 49 12.44 3.39 11.28
CA GLY A 49 12.27 1.96 11.47
C GLY A 49 13.48 1.31 12.17
N ARG A 50 14.71 1.65 11.76
CA ARG A 50 15.92 1.12 12.41
C ARG A 50 16.04 1.60 13.86
N THR A 51 15.79 2.89 14.12
CA THR A 51 15.83 3.45 15.47
C THR A 51 14.83 2.77 16.39
N ALA A 52 13.60 2.50 15.92
CA ALA A 52 12.61 1.76 16.69
C ALA A 52 13.11 0.37 17.08
N LEU A 53 13.70 -0.38 16.13
CA LEU A 53 14.24 -1.72 16.42
C LEU A 53 15.39 -1.67 17.42
N GLU A 54 16.34 -0.73 17.28
CA GLU A 54 17.45 -0.58 18.24
C GLU A 54 16.96 -0.18 19.63
N LEU A 55 15.95 0.68 19.72
CA LEU A 55 15.36 1.06 20.99
C LEU A 55 14.73 -0.14 21.70
N VAL A 56 14.00 -1.00 20.97
CA VAL A 56 13.46 -2.26 21.56
C VAL A 56 14.59 -3.16 22.06
N ARG A 57 15.66 -3.34 21.27
CA ARG A 57 16.83 -4.16 21.66
C ARG A 57 17.47 -3.65 22.96
N TYR A 58 17.69 -2.34 23.04
CA TYR A 58 18.24 -1.71 24.23
C TYR A 58 17.35 -1.94 25.45
N LEU A 59 16.05 -1.68 25.33
CA LEU A 59 15.12 -1.80 26.45
C LEU A 59 15.01 -3.25 26.96
N LEU A 60 14.98 -4.24 26.07
CA LEU A 60 15.01 -5.66 26.45
C LEU A 60 16.33 -6.03 27.13
N LYS A 61 17.47 -5.51 26.66
CA LYS A 61 18.78 -5.72 27.28
C LYS A 61 18.83 -5.21 28.71
N GLU A 62 18.20 -4.06 28.97
CA GLU A 62 18.09 -3.46 30.32
C GLU A 62 17.01 -4.14 31.19
N GLY A 63 16.32 -5.16 30.68
CA GLY A 63 15.35 -5.96 31.44
C GLY A 63 13.94 -5.37 31.48
N HIS A 64 13.59 -4.45 30.58
CA HIS A 64 12.23 -3.92 30.46
C HIS A 64 11.34 -4.82 29.59
N ASP A 65 10.06 -4.89 29.94
CA ASP A 65 9.03 -5.37 29.02
C ASP A 65 8.72 -4.26 28.01
N VAL A 66 8.57 -4.61 26.73
CA VAL A 66 8.40 -3.60 25.68
C VAL A 66 7.07 -3.76 24.94
N ILE A 67 6.27 -2.69 24.92
CA ILE A 67 5.08 -2.60 24.10
C ILE A 67 5.31 -1.75 22.86
N VAL A 68 5.19 -2.39 21.69
CA VAL A 68 5.28 -1.70 20.39
C VAL A 68 3.87 -1.30 19.94
N ASP A 69 3.57 -0.02 20.09
CA ASP A 69 2.34 0.62 19.63
C ASP A 69 2.58 1.16 18.22
N GLU A 70 2.36 0.30 17.23
CA GLU A 70 2.45 0.67 15.83
C GLU A 70 1.30 0.04 15.04
N THR A 71 1.08 0.54 13.83
CA THR A 71 0.21 -0.10 12.86
C THR A 71 0.98 -1.27 12.23
N SER A 72 1.21 -2.34 13.00
CA SER A 72 1.99 -3.52 12.57
C SER A 72 1.22 -4.42 11.60
N LEU A 73 0.72 -3.85 10.50
CA LEU A 73 -0.08 -4.57 9.52
C LEU A 73 0.79 -5.31 8.49
N ASN A 74 2.01 -4.83 8.23
CA ASN A 74 2.96 -5.49 7.35
C ASN A 74 3.65 -6.68 8.06
N PRO A 75 3.56 -7.91 7.53
CA PRO A 75 4.15 -9.11 8.14
C PRO A 75 5.65 -9.01 8.41
N ILE A 76 6.41 -8.25 7.62
CA ILE A 76 7.85 -8.06 7.81
C ILE A 76 8.14 -7.40 9.17
N HIS A 77 7.29 -6.48 9.63
CA HIS A 77 7.47 -5.86 10.94
C HIS A 77 7.27 -6.87 12.07
N GLU A 78 6.27 -7.74 11.96
CA GLU A 78 6.04 -8.81 12.94
C GLU A 78 7.26 -9.74 13.03
N GLN A 79 7.77 -10.19 11.89
CA GLN A 79 8.95 -11.07 11.82
C GLN A 79 10.18 -10.43 12.46
N ASN A 80 10.42 -9.14 12.23
CA ASN A 80 11.54 -8.43 12.83
C ASN A 80 11.45 -8.38 14.36
N TYR A 81 10.28 -8.11 14.94
CA TYR A 81 10.11 -8.09 16.39
C TYR A 81 10.17 -9.49 17.01
N ARG A 82 9.63 -10.51 16.33
CA ARG A 82 9.75 -11.90 16.78
C ARG A 82 11.21 -12.33 16.87
N ARG A 83 12.01 -12.01 15.86
CA ARG A 83 13.46 -12.27 15.87
C ARG A 83 14.19 -11.56 17.02
N ILE A 84 13.79 -10.32 17.35
CA ILE A 84 14.35 -9.60 18.50
C ILE A 84 13.96 -10.32 19.81
N ALA A 85 12.70 -10.73 19.96
CA ALA A 85 12.26 -11.46 21.14
C ALA A 85 13.08 -12.76 21.33
N ASP A 86 13.30 -13.53 20.26
CA ASP A 86 14.13 -14.74 20.28
C ASP A 86 15.58 -14.45 20.70
N GLU A 87 16.18 -13.39 20.17
CA GLU A 87 17.56 -12.99 20.48
C GLU A 87 17.78 -12.67 21.96
N TYR A 88 16.79 -12.07 22.60
CA TYR A 88 16.82 -11.71 24.03
C TYR A 88 16.08 -12.72 24.92
N LYS A 89 15.64 -13.86 24.37
CA LYS A 89 14.86 -14.91 25.07
C LYS A 89 13.60 -14.35 25.74
N ALA A 90 13.00 -13.31 25.17
CA ALA A 90 11.77 -12.72 25.63
C ALA A 90 10.56 -13.45 25.02
N SER A 91 9.43 -13.46 25.73
CA SER A 91 8.17 -13.90 25.15
C SER A 91 7.64 -12.87 24.14
N TYR A 92 6.94 -13.34 23.10
CA TYR A 92 6.35 -12.50 22.08
C TYR A 92 4.82 -12.65 22.06
N GLU A 93 4.11 -11.53 22.22
CA GLU A 93 2.64 -11.49 22.15
C GLU A 93 2.16 -10.48 21.09
N LEU A 94 1.20 -10.89 20.26
CA LEU A 94 0.55 -10.04 19.28
C LEU A 94 -0.87 -9.66 19.73
N ILE A 95 -1.01 -8.45 20.28
CA ILE A 95 -2.32 -7.88 20.61
C ILE A 95 -2.98 -7.35 19.33
N LYS A 96 -4.06 -8.02 18.87
CA LYS A 96 -4.87 -7.61 17.71
C LYS A 96 -6.06 -6.77 18.14
N MET A 97 -6.23 -5.61 17.52
CA MET A 97 -7.40 -4.77 17.68
C MET A 97 -8.44 -5.16 16.63
N ASP A 98 -9.62 -5.56 17.08
CA ASP A 98 -10.78 -5.98 16.28
C ASP A 98 -11.76 -4.83 15.98
N THR A 99 -11.34 -3.59 16.24
CA THR A 99 -12.20 -2.41 16.09
C THR A 99 -12.67 -2.26 14.63
N PRO A 100 -13.99 -2.15 14.38
CA PRO A 100 -14.51 -1.99 13.03
C PRO A 100 -13.91 -0.79 12.30
N VAL A 101 -13.73 -0.93 10.98
CA VAL A 101 -13.15 0.14 10.13
C VAL A 101 -13.97 1.44 10.22
N SER A 102 -15.31 1.32 10.24
CA SER A 102 -16.21 2.47 10.40
C SER A 102 -15.94 3.24 11.70
N VAL A 103 -15.70 2.53 12.80
CA VAL A 103 -15.35 3.12 14.10
C VAL A 103 -13.95 3.75 14.04
N CYS A 104 -12.99 3.11 13.38
CA CYS A 104 -11.65 3.66 13.19
C CYS A 104 -11.69 4.99 12.42
N VAL A 105 -12.43 5.04 11.30
CA VAL A 105 -12.64 6.25 10.50
C VAL A 105 -13.33 7.35 11.30
N HIS A 106 -14.40 7.02 12.03
CA HIS A 106 -15.11 7.99 12.85
C HIS A 106 -14.20 8.59 13.94
N ARG A 107 -13.47 7.74 14.66
CA ARG A 107 -12.53 8.19 15.71
C ARG A 107 -11.41 9.07 15.16
N ASP A 108 -10.86 8.73 14.00
CA ASP A 108 -9.82 9.53 13.35
C ASP A 108 -10.35 10.91 12.93
N ALA A 109 -11.57 10.98 12.38
CA ALA A 109 -12.22 12.24 12.05
C ALA A 109 -12.45 13.13 13.28
N GLU A 110 -12.91 12.56 14.40
CA GLU A 110 -13.08 13.32 15.66
C GLU A 110 -11.75 13.81 16.24
N ARG A 111 -10.65 13.06 16.07
CA ARG A 111 -9.30 13.53 16.46
C ARG A 111 -8.89 14.76 15.64
N ILE A 112 -9.04 14.68 14.32
CA ILE A 112 -8.70 15.79 13.43
C ILE A 112 -9.52 17.03 13.77
N LYS A 113 -10.83 16.89 14.05
CA LYS A 113 -11.69 18.01 14.49
C LYS A 113 -11.19 18.69 15.77
N ARG A 114 -10.53 17.95 16.66
CA ARG A 114 -9.94 18.49 17.90
C ARG A 114 -8.53 19.09 17.70
N GLY A 115 -8.04 19.14 16.46
CA GLY A 115 -6.68 19.59 16.15
C GLY A 115 -5.60 18.55 16.49
N GLU A 116 -5.99 17.31 16.82
CA GLU A 116 -5.07 16.22 17.05
C GLU A 116 -4.63 15.59 15.72
N ARG A 117 -3.52 14.84 15.76
CA ARG A 117 -3.03 14.11 14.59
C ARG A 117 -4.01 13.00 14.19
N GLY A 118 -4.43 13.02 12.93
CA GLY A 118 -5.14 11.94 12.26
C GLY A 118 -4.52 11.65 10.89
N VAL A 119 -4.88 10.49 10.33
CA VAL A 119 -4.36 10.07 9.01
C VAL A 119 -5.35 10.31 7.88
N GLY A 120 -6.63 10.50 8.19
CA GLY A 120 -7.71 10.68 7.23
C GLY A 120 -8.42 9.38 6.87
N ARG A 121 -9.69 9.53 6.45
CA ARG A 121 -10.59 8.43 6.06
C ARG A 121 -9.96 7.52 5.00
N ASP A 122 -9.46 8.11 3.92
CA ASP A 122 -8.98 7.36 2.76
C ASP A 122 -7.75 6.52 3.11
N VAL A 123 -6.86 7.04 3.96
CA VAL A 123 -5.71 6.27 4.47
C VAL A 123 -6.16 5.07 5.28
N ILE A 124 -7.14 5.22 6.18
CA ILE A 124 -7.65 4.12 6.99
C ILE A 124 -8.33 3.06 6.11
N LEU A 125 -9.15 3.47 5.15
CA LEU A 125 -9.79 2.56 4.21
C LEU A 125 -8.74 1.83 3.37
N ASN A 126 -7.77 2.55 2.80
CA ASN A 126 -6.68 1.96 2.03
C ASN A 126 -5.88 0.95 2.86
N MET A 127 -5.55 1.26 4.12
CA MET A 127 -4.90 0.29 5.02
C MET A 127 -5.80 -0.91 5.31
N ALA A 128 -7.09 -0.69 5.58
CA ALA A 128 -8.03 -1.77 5.90
C ALA A 128 -8.18 -2.75 4.74
N PHE A 129 -8.24 -2.21 3.52
CA PHE A 129 -8.30 -2.99 2.30
C PHE A 129 -6.97 -3.65 1.97
N GLN A 130 -5.86 -2.91 2.00
CA GLN A 130 -4.53 -3.44 1.73
C GLN A 130 -4.22 -4.62 2.63
N TYR A 131 -4.54 -4.54 3.92
CA TYR A 131 -4.23 -5.62 4.86
C TYR A 131 -5.39 -6.58 5.08
N ASN A 132 -6.40 -6.54 4.20
CA ASN A 132 -7.52 -7.47 4.19
C ASN A 132 -8.30 -7.53 5.52
N ILE A 133 -8.24 -6.44 6.30
CA ILE A 133 -8.97 -6.24 7.57
C ILE A 133 -10.45 -6.00 7.28
N PHE A 134 -10.74 -5.42 6.12
CA PHE A 134 -12.09 -5.26 5.60
C PHE A 134 -12.17 -5.86 4.20
N ARG A 135 -12.96 -6.92 4.08
CA ARG A 135 -13.34 -7.52 2.80
C ARG A 135 -14.66 -6.92 2.39
N SER A 136 -14.67 -6.23 1.25
CA SER A 136 -15.95 -5.91 0.61
C SER A 136 -16.72 -7.21 0.36
N PRO A 137 -18.03 -7.27 0.66
CA PRO A 137 -18.86 -8.42 0.30
C PRO A 137 -18.92 -8.58 -1.22
N ASN A 138 -18.78 -7.48 -1.98
CA ASN A 138 -18.90 -7.45 -3.42
C ASN A 138 -17.75 -8.20 -4.11
N THR A 139 -18.03 -8.68 -5.30
CA THR A 139 -17.00 -9.08 -6.27
C THR A 139 -16.28 -7.84 -6.82
N CYS A 140 -15.13 -8.01 -7.46
CA CYS A 140 -14.33 -6.90 -7.97
C CYS A 140 -13.92 -7.09 -9.43
N VAL A 141 -13.67 -5.97 -10.09
CA VAL A 141 -13.02 -5.90 -11.40
C VAL A 141 -11.71 -5.12 -11.24
N VAL A 142 -10.63 -5.71 -11.76
CA VAL A 142 -9.29 -5.16 -11.63
C VAL A 142 -8.87 -4.46 -12.92
N PHE A 143 -8.28 -3.28 -12.81
CA PHE A 143 -7.77 -2.51 -13.93
C PHE A 143 -6.30 -2.16 -13.71
N ASP A 144 -5.46 -2.45 -14.69
CA ASP A 144 -4.13 -1.88 -14.75
C ASP A 144 -4.14 -0.38 -15.06
N MET A 145 -3.04 0.32 -14.72
CA MET A 145 -2.87 1.74 -15.04
C MET A 145 -2.22 2.00 -16.40
N ASP A 146 -0.94 1.68 -16.55
CA ASP A 146 -0.10 2.19 -17.63
C ASP A 146 -0.26 1.37 -18.91
N GLY A 147 -0.94 1.92 -19.91
CA GLY A 147 -1.31 1.20 -21.14
C GLY A 147 -2.72 0.62 -21.09
N THR A 148 -3.36 0.63 -19.92
CA THR A 148 -4.72 0.12 -19.70
C THR A 148 -5.73 1.25 -19.44
N LEU A 149 -5.70 1.90 -18.26
CA LEU A 149 -6.54 3.07 -17.99
C LEU A 149 -5.95 4.35 -18.56
N ALA A 150 -4.63 4.50 -18.45
CA ALA A 150 -3.87 5.63 -18.95
C ALA A 150 -3.19 5.27 -20.27
N ASP A 151 -3.38 6.08 -21.30
CA ASP A 151 -2.58 6.00 -22.53
C ASP A 151 -1.20 6.60 -22.27
N CYS A 152 -0.24 5.71 -21.97
CA CYS A 152 1.15 6.07 -21.74
C CYS A 152 1.99 6.09 -23.03
N SER A 153 1.39 5.88 -24.21
CA SER A 153 2.10 5.80 -25.49
C SER A 153 3.05 6.97 -25.74
N PRO A 154 2.69 8.24 -25.45
CA PRO A 154 3.58 9.38 -25.67
C PRO A 154 4.90 9.28 -24.90
N ARG A 155 4.91 8.66 -23.72
CA ARG A 155 6.10 8.55 -22.85
C ARG A 155 6.79 7.19 -22.92
N ARG A 156 6.27 6.21 -23.67
CA ARG A 156 6.90 4.87 -23.84
C ARG A 156 8.34 4.94 -24.36
N HIS A 157 8.70 5.97 -25.13
CA HIS A 157 10.05 6.16 -25.65
C HIS A 157 11.14 6.31 -24.55
N PHE A 158 10.76 6.67 -23.32
CA PHE A 158 11.68 6.70 -22.18
C PHE A 158 12.05 5.30 -21.69
N VAL A 159 11.19 4.30 -21.87
CA VAL A 159 11.38 2.94 -21.31
C VAL A 159 11.39 1.82 -22.35
N ARG A 160 11.22 2.17 -23.63
CA ARG A 160 11.42 1.28 -24.78
C ARG A 160 12.29 1.95 -25.85
N ASN A 161 13.24 1.19 -26.38
CA ASN A 161 14.08 1.61 -27.49
C ASN A 161 13.31 1.54 -28.82
N LEU A 162 12.44 2.52 -29.08
CA LEU A 162 11.58 2.54 -30.27
C LEU A 162 12.34 2.77 -31.58
N ASN A 163 13.51 3.42 -31.50
CA ASN A 163 14.30 3.82 -32.68
C ASN A 163 15.53 2.92 -32.92
N GLY A 164 15.71 1.87 -32.10
CA GLY A 164 16.85 0.96 -32.21
C GLY A 164 18.22 1.60 -31.93
N ASP A 165 18.26 2.70 -31.18
CA ASP A 165 19.51 3.39 -30.86
C ASP A 165 20.37 2.52 -29.91
N PRO A 166 21.58 2.11 -30.31
CA PRO A 166 22.43 1.22 -29.50
C PRO A 166 22.89 1.87 -28.19
N ASN A 167 22.84 3.19 -28.07
CA ASN A 167 23.25 3.92 -26.86
C ASN A 167 22.07 4.26 -25.94
N TRP A 168 20.85 3.90 -26.35
CA TRP A 168 19.64 4.22 -25.59
C TRP A 168 19.62 3.50 -24.23
N LYS A 169 19.14 4.21 -23.20
CA LYS A 169 18.99 3.70 -21.84
C LYS A 169 17.59 3.99 -21.33
N LYS A 170 17.02 3.05 -20.58
CA LYS A 170 15.75 3.24 -19.86
C LYS A 170 15.86 4.44 -18.92
N ASP A 171 14.96 5.40 -19.07
CA ASP A 171 14.78 6.56 -18.21
C ASP A 171 13.42 6.49 -17.49
N TRP A 172 13.38 5.67 -16.46
CA TRP A 172 12.20 5.55 -15.60
C TRP A 172 11.82 6.86 -14.91
N LYS A 173 12.80 7.74 -14.65
CA LYS A 173 12.53 9.02 -14.00
C LYS A 173 11.67 9.88 -14.93
N SER A 174 12.12 10.09 -16.17
CA SER A 174 11.35 10.88 -17.15
C SER A 174 10.02 10.23 -17.49
N PHE A 175 9.97 8.89 -17.57
CA PHE A 175 8.71 8.16 -17.74
C PHE A 175 7.68 8.48 -16.66
N PHE A 176 8.08 8.54 -15.38
CA PHE A 176 7.14 8.86 -14.31
C PHE A 176 6.87 10.36 -14.15
N ASP A 177 7.80 11.22 -14.51
CA ASP A 177 7.63 12.68 -14.43
C ASP A 177 6.51 13.19 -15.36
N HIS A 178 6.20 12.45 -16.43
CA HIS A 178 5.16 12.78 -17.43
C HIS A 178 3.83 12.05 -17.20
N ILE A 179 3.58 11.44 -16.02
CA ILE A 179 2.31 10.76 -15.72
C ILE A 179 1.09 11.68 -15.92
N MET A 180 1.22 12.97 -15.56
CA MET A 180 0.11 13.92 -15.63
C MET A 180 -0.33 14.28 -17.07
N ASP A 181 0.50 13.93 -18.05
CA ASP A 181 0.28 14.20 -19.47
C ASP A 181 -0.47 13.06 -20.18
N ASP A 182 -0.61 11.90 -19.53
CA ASP A 182 -1.37 10.78 -20.08
C ASP A 182 -2.84 11.15 -20.27
N THR A 183 -3.47 10.58 -21.31
CA THR A 183 -4.92 10.69 -21.53
C THR A 183 -5.63 9.39 -21.14
N PRO A 184 -6.88 9.43 -20.64
CA PRO A 184 -7.62 8.21 -20.36
C PRO A 184 -7.94 7.43 -21.62
N ARG A 185 -7.91 6.09 -21.56
CA ARG A 185 -8.38 5.22 -22.64
C ARG A 185 -9.91 5.05 -22.55
N PRO A 186 -10.72 5.70 -23.42
CA PRO A 186 -12.16 5.84 -23.18
C PRO A 186 -12.92 4.51 -23.11
N THR A 187 -12.51 3.52 -23.89
CA THR A 187 -13.13 2.19 -23.91
C THR A 187 -12.92 1.45 -22.60
N VAL A 188 -11.75 1.56 -21.98
CA VAL A 188 -11.44 0.93 -20.69
C VAL A 188 -12.13 1.67 -19.54
N VAL A 189 -12.20 3.01 -19.61
CA VAL A 189 -12.97 3.81 -18.65
C VAL A 189 -14.46 3.47 -18.70
N ALA A 190 -15.02 3.20 -19.88
CA ALA A 190 -16.42 2.76 -20.00
C ALA A 190 -16.65 1.39 -19.35
N GLU A 191 -15.74 0.42 -19.54
CA GLU A 191 -15.81 -0.87 -18.84
C GLU A 191 -15.67 -0.74 -17.33
N LEU A 192 -14.86 0.21 -16.85
CA LEU A 192 -14.75 0.55 -15.44
C LEU A 192 -16.07 1.10 -14.88
N MET A 193 -16.70 2.04 -15.58
CA MET A 193 -18.00 2.58 -15.17
C MET A 193 -19.06 1.49 -15.11
N LYS A 194 -19.10 0.64 -16.15
CA LYS A 194 -20.00 -0.51 -16.22
C LYS A 194 -19.79 -1.49 -15.05
N ALA A 195 -18.54 -1.81 -14.71
CA ALA A 195 -18.26 -2.68 -13.57
C ALA A 195 -18.85 -2.11 -12.26
N ARG A 196 -18.78 -0.78 -12.08
CA ARG A 196 -19.37 -0.10 -10.93
C ARG A 196 -20.90 -0.14 -10.94
N GLU A 197 -21.52 0.07 -12.10
CA GLU A 197 -22.97 -0.05 -12.28
C GLU A 197 -23.47 -1.48 -12.00
N GLU A 198 -22.67 -2.49 -12.32
CA GLU A 198 -22.91 -3.91 -12.00
C GLU A 198 -22.71 -4.23 -10.51
N GLY A 199 -22.31 -3.25 -9.69
CA GLY A 199 -22.11 -3.41 -8.25
C GLY A 199 -20.77 -4.04 -7.85
N HIS A 200 -19.81 -4.08 -8.78
CA HIS A 200 -18.46 -4.55 -8.48
C HIS A 200 -17.60 -3.46 -7.86
N ASP A 201 -16.74 -3.84 -6.91
CA ASP A 201 -15.63 -2.99 -6.47
C ASP A 201 -14.66 -2.79 -7.66
N VAL A 202 -14.27 -1.55 -7.93
CA VAL A 202 -13.25 -1.19 -8.92
C VAL A 202 -11.90 -1.11 -8.21
N ILE A 203 -11.00 -2.03 -8.55
CA ILE A 203 -9.64 -2.09 -7.98
C ILE A 203 -8.63 -1.74 -9.07
N ILE A 204 -7.80 -0.74 -8.81
CA ILE A 204 -6.68 -0.39 -9.67
C ILE A 204 -5.42 -1.09 -9.16
N VAL A 205 -4.69 -1.79 -10.05
CA VAL A 205 -3.39 -2.40 -9.75
C VAL A 205 -2.34 -1.80 -10.67
N SER A 206 -1.26 -1.25 -10.10
CA SER A 206 -0.23 -0.57 -10.90
C SER A 206 1.19 -1.03 -10.56
N ALA A 207 2.01 -1.16 -11.60
CA ALA A 207 3.45 -1.34 -11.45
C ALA A 207 4.20 -0.04 -11.12
N ARG A 208 3.53 1.13 -11.11
CA ARG A 208 4.13 2.38 -10.63
C ARG A 208 4.56 2.21 -9.17
N PRO A 209 5.74 2.70 -8.78
CA PRO A 209 6.20 2.61 -7.40
C PRO A 209 5.35 3.49 -6.47
N GLU A 210 5.24 3.08 -5.21
CA GLU A 210 4.40 3.71 -4.18
C GLU A 210 4.74 5.20 -3.93
N ASP A 211 5.98 5.62 -4.21
CA ASP A 211 6.39 7.03 -4.14
C ASP A 211 5.80 7.89 -5.28
N ARG A 212 5.11 7.28 -6.25
CA ARG A 212 4.30 7.91 -7.30
C ARG A 212 2.80 7.81 -7.05
N ARG A 213 2.37 7.38 -5.85
CA ARG A 213 0.95 7.31 -5.48
C ARG A 213 0.25 8.64 -5.65
N LYS A 214 0.79 9.72 -5.05
CA LYS A 214 0.16 11.04 -5.07
C LYS A 214 -0.13 11.54 -6.48
N VAL A 215 0.85 11.48 -7.38
CA VAL A 215 0.68 11.91 -8.77
C VAL A 215 -0.29 11.02 -9.55
N THR A 216 -0.35 9.72 -9.22
CA THR A 216 -1.30 8.79 -9.82
C THR A 216 -2.73 9.07 -9.37
N GLU A 217 -2.95 9.30 -8.08
CA GLU A 217 -4.24 9.69 -7.51
C GLU A 217 -4.70 11.04 -8.05
N ASP A 218 -3.78 12.01 -8.21
CA ASP A 218 -4.09 13.31 -8.82
C ASP A 218 -4.51 13.17 -10.29
N TRP A 219 -3.87 12.27 -11.04
CA TRP A 219 -4.28 11.96 -12.41
C TRP A 219 -5.68 11.33 -12.46
N LEU A 220 -5.95 10.34 -11.60
CA LEU A 220 -7.28 9.71 -11.51
C LEU A 220 -8.36 10.73 -11.14
N MET A 221 -8.06 11.65 -10.22
CA MET A 221 -8.96 12.73 -9.84
C MET A 221 -9.20 13.73 -10.97
N LYS A 222 -8.13 14.20 -11.63
CA LYS A 222 -8.19 15.11 -12.79
C LYS A 222 -9.12 14.56 -13.88
N HIS A 223 -9.07 13.26 -14.11
CA HIS A 223 -9.87 12.58 -15.13
C HIS A 223 -11.18 11.99 -14.60
N SER A 224 -11.53 12.25 -13.34
CA SER A 224 -12.76 11.75 -12.70
C SER A 224 -12.94 10.24 -12.83
N ILE A 225 -11.85 9.48 -12.69
CA ILE A 225 -11.88 8.02 -12.77
C ILE A 225 -12.23 7.45 -11.40
N PRO A 226 -13.45 6.92 -11.22
CA PRO A 226 -13.84 6.36 -9.95
C PRO A 226 -13.08 5.07 -9.66
N HIS A 227 -12.74 4.85 -8.40
CA HIS A 227 -12.16 3.59 -7.96
C HIS A 227 -12.39 3.44 -6.46
N ASP A 228 -12.37 2.20 -5.98
CA ASP A 228 -12.52 1.89 -4.57
C ASP A 228 -11.15 1.63 -3.93
N ARG A 229 -10.16 1.20 -4.72
CA ARG A 229 -8.80 0.88 -4.25
C ARG A 229 -7.75 1.12 -5.33
N ILE A 230 -6.53 1.48 -4.90
CA ILE A 230 -5.33 1.46 -5.73
C ILE A 230 -4.16 0.76 -5.02
N ILE A 231 -3.71 -0.36 -5.59
CA ILE A 231 -2.60 -1.17 -5.11
C ILE A 231 -1.41 -0.97 -6.05
N MET A 232 -0.26 -0.58 -5.50
CA MET A 232 0.91 -0.20 -6.28
C MET A 232 2.14 -1.02 -5.86
N ARG A 233 3.18 -0.98 -6.71
CA ARG A 233 4.48 -1.58 -6.44
C ARG A 233 5.14 -0.94 -5.21
N ARG A 234 5.73 -1.74 -4.33
CA ARG A 234 6.48 -1.20 -3.17
C ARG A 234 7.65 -0.31 -3.61
N SER A 235 7.89 0.79 -2.90
CA SER A 235 9.05 1.66 -3.17
C SER A 235 10.37 0.88 -3.10
N GLY A 236 11.24 1.07 -4.09
CA GLY A 236 12.55 0.42 -4.18
C GLY A 236 12.52 -1.02 -4.71
N ASP A 237 11.35 -1.56 -5.05
CA ASP A 237 11.23 -2.86 -5.70
C ASP A 237 11.46 -2.74 -7.22
N SER A 238 12.51 -3.37 -7.72
CA SER A 238 12.87 -3.36 -9.15
C SER A 238 12.60 -4.69 -9.87
N ARG A 239 11.85 -5.61 -9.24
CA ARG A 239 11.48 -6.90 -9.87
C ARG A 239 10.54 -6.70 -11.06
N ASP A 240 10.40 -7.72 -11.90
CA ASP A 240 9.49 -7.70 -13.04
C ASP A 240 8.03 -7.45 -12.64
N ASP A 241 7.25 -6.80 -13.52
CA ASP A 241 5.83 -6.49 -13.29
C ASP A 241 5.00 -7.75 -13.04
N THR A 242 5.34 -8.88 -13.68
CA THR A 242 4.68 -10.18 -13.45
C THR A 242 4.84 -10.64 -12.00
N ILE A 243 6.04 -10.51 -11.43
CA ILE A 243 6.36 -10.89 -10.06
C ILE A 243 5.62 -9.97 -9.08
N VAL A 244 5.63 -8.67 -9.33
CA VAL A 244 4.96 -7.69 -8.47
C VAL A 244 3.45 -7.89 -8.48
N LYS A 245 2.84 -8.04 -9.65
CA LYS A 245 1.39 -8.25 -9.75
C LYS A 245 0.99 -9.61 -9.18
N GLN A 246 1.79 -10.66 -9.33
CA GLN A 246 1.55 -11.94 -8.67
C GLN A 246 1.57 -11.80 -7.14
N GLU A 247 2.58 -11.12 -6.57
CA GLU A 247 2.63 -10.86 -5.13
C GLU A 247 1.43 -10.04 -4.65
N ILE A 248 0.98 -9.07 -5.44
CA ILE A 248 -0.23 -8.28 -5.13
C ILE A 248 -1.47 -9.18 -5.07
N ILE A 249 -1.66 -10.05 -6.06
CA ILE A 249 -2.79 -10.99 -6.08
C ILE A 249 -2.75 -11.87 -4.83
N ASP A 250 -1.60 -12.49 -4.54
CA ASP A 250 -1.48 -13.45 -3.44
C ASP A 250 -1.61 -12.80 -2.06
N THR A 251 -1.18 -11.56 -1.91
CA THR A 251 -1.14 -10.88 -0.61
C THR A 251 -2.44 -10.13 -0.30
N TYR A 252 -3.01 -9.45 -1.31
CA TYR A 252 -4.00 -8.40 -1.08
C TYR A 252 -5.37 -8.70 -1.67
N MET A 253 -5.52 -9.76 -2.46
CA MET A 253 -6.75 -10.02 -3.19
C MET A 253 -7.36 -11.38 -2.87
N ASP A 254 -8.70 -11.40 -2.85
CA ASP A 254 -9.45 -12.65 -2.81
C ASP A 254 -9.71 -13.08 -4.25
N LYS A 255 -8.91 -14.05 -4.74
CA LYS A 255 -8.96 -14.52 -6.13
C LYS A 255 -10.37 -14.96 -6.55
N SER A 256 -11.16 -15.51 -5.62
CA SER A 256 -12.52 -15.98 -5.88
C SER A 256 -13.52 -14.86 -6.18
N LYS A 257 -13.16 -13.61 -5.85
CA LYS A 257 -14.00 -12.43 -6.06
C LYS A 257 -13.63 -11.64 -7.30
N ILE A 258 -12.51 -11.94 -7.94
CA ILE A 258 -12.08 -11.22 -9.15
C ILE A 258 -12.88 -11.74 -10.34
N VAL A 259 -13.81 -10.92 -10.83
CA VAL A 259 -14.66 -11.27 -11.98
C VAL A 259 -13.87 -11.16 -13.28
N ARG A 260 -13.16 -10.03 -13.44
CA ARG A 260 -12.41 -9.68 -14.65
C ARG A 260 -11.17 -8.86 -14.27
N TRP A 261 -10.12 -9.00 -15.06
CA TRP A 261 -8.91 -8.18 -14.99
C TRP A 261 -8.63 -7.56 -16.36
N PHE A 262 -8.36 -6.27 -16.41
CA PHE A 262 -7.95 -5.55 -17.62
C PHE A 262 -6.45 -5.22 -17.53
N ASP A 263 -5.69 -5.66 -18.53
CA ASP A 263 -4.25 -5.41 -18.64
C ASP A 263 -3.85 -5.30 -20.12
N ASP A 264 -2.74 -4.63 -20.41
CA ASP A 264 -2.23 -4.47 -21.77
C ASP A 264 -0.96 -5.28 -22.05
N ARG A 265 -0.25 -5.72 -21.01
CA ARG A 265 1.07 -6.36 -21.19
C ARG A 265 0.95 -7.88 -21.29
N PRO A 266 1.43 -8.52 -22.39
CA PRO A 266 1.24 -9.95 -22.60
C PRO A 266 1.85 -10.85 -21.50
N SER A 267 3.03 -10.52 -20.99
CA SER A 267 3.66 -11.25 -19.87
C SER A 267 2.83 -11.23 -18.60
N VAL A 268 2.29 -10.06 -18.22
CA VAL A 268 1.38 -9.92 -17.09
C VAL A 268 0.08 -10.69 -17.33
N ILE A 269 -0.52 -10.56 -18.50
CA ILE A 269 -1.76 -11.28 -18.87
C ILE A 269 -1.58 -12.79 -18.71
N ARG A 270 -0.49 -13.35 -19.24
CA ARG A 270 -0.17 -14.78 -19.10
C ARG A 270 -0.06 -15.17 -17.62
N GLN A 271 0.67 -14.38 -16.83
CA GLN A 271 0.85 -14.63 -15.40
C GLN A 271 -0.47 -14.59 -14.63
N VAL A 272 -1.29 -13.55 -14.81
CA VAL A 272 -2.58 -13.40 -14.12
C VAL A 272 -3.51 -14.57 -14.45
N ARG A 273 -3.56 -15.02 -15.72
CA ARG A 273 -4.35 -16.18 -16.14
C ARG A 273 -3.98 -17.48 -15.41
N THR A 274 -2.73 -17.65 -14.98
CA THR A 274 -2.32 -18.85 -14.20
C THR A 274 -3.05 -18.96 -12.86
N ASN A 275 -3.65 -17.87 -12.37
CA ASN A 275 -4.44 -17.84 -11.14
C ASN A 275 -5.93 -18.22 -11.37
N GLY A 276 -6.32 -18.61 -12.59
CA GLY A 276 -7.71 -18.88 -12.95
C GLY A 276 -8.56 -17.62 -13.15
N ILE A 277 -7.93 -16.44 -13.27
CA ILE A 277 -8.60 -15.15 -13.43
C ILE A 277 -8.86 -14.89 -14.92
N GLN A 278 -10.08 -14.45 -15.26
CA GLN A 278 -10.40 -13.98 -16.60
C GLN A 278 -9.70 -12.63 -16.87
N VAL A 279 -8.86 -12.59 -17.90
CA VAL A 279 -8.14 -11.37 -18.30
C VAL A 279 -8.58 -10.90 -19.68
N ILE A 280 -9.05 -9.65 -19.73
CA ILE A 280 -9.34 -8.89 -20.95
C ILE A 280 -8.05 -8.18 -21.37
N ASP A 281 -7.50 -8.62 -22.49
CA ASP A 281 -6.35 -7.97 -23.12
C ASP A 281 -6.83 -6.70 -23.83
N VAL A 282 -6.35 -5.55 -23.38
CA VAL A 282 -6.63 -4.25 -24.01
C VAL A 282 -5.41 -3.66 -24.72
N GLY A 283 -4.33 -4.44 -24.82
CA GLY A 283 -3.09 -4.04 -25.44
C GLY A 283 -3.03 -4.30 -26.94
N GLN A 284 -1.82 -4.15 -27.49
CA GLN A 284 -1.50 -4.42 -28.90
C GLN A 284 -0.62 -5.68 -29.05
N GLY A 285 -0.47 -6.48 -27.98
CA GLY A 285 0.39 -7.66 -27.98
C GLY A 285 1.89 -7.37 -27.85
N GLU A 286 2.28 -6.17 -27.41
CA GLU A 286 3.68 -5.75 -27.30
C GLU A 286 4.24 -5.93 -25.88
N GLU A 287 5.45 -6.50 -25.75
CA GLU A 287 6.19 -6.57 -24.49
C GLU A 287 7.08 -5.32 -24.30
N PHE A 288 7.27 -4.87 -23.05
CA PHE A 288 8.13 -3.73 -22.70
C PHE A 288 8.68 -3.78 -21.25
#